data_AF-A0A8J4UHI1-F1
#
_entry.id   AF-A0A8J4UHI1-F1
#
_cell.length_a   1.000
_cell.length_b   1.000
_cell.length_c   1.000
_cell.angle_alpha   90.00
_cell.angle_beta   90.00
_cell.angle_gamma   90.00
#
_symmetry.space_group_name_H-M   'P 1'
#
loop_
_entity.id
_entity.type
_entity.pdbx_description
1 polymer ?
#
loop_
_entity_poly.entity_id
_entity_poly.type
_entity_poly.pdbx_seq_one_letter_code
_entity_poly.pdbx_strand_id
1 'polypeptide(L)'
;QILYLKPPWTLANLLKCYKKHWMAVFGYVVPRSLLSTIECLYKHLCTGKTVDSSTVGILLQESKKLLHAFSSRSDYNGVLPQAYAEVSKLYQTLREVRGALVRSDSEQDLSEDIMVLSENAVCEKMEAMTPNLQNCEEKKLHPSFNVAQENRHQEIWSVLEGVWNTINLYSIEIFQKLDPNTVTLTAKSSFEEAFLGLQKLLAAVNDIREGISR
;
A
#
# COMPACT_ATOMS: atom_id res chain seq x y z
N GLN A 1 1.99 14.81 13.80
CA GLN A 1 2.10 15.94 12.84
C GLN A 1 1.91 15.42 11.42
N ILE A 2 0.88 15.85 10.70
CA ILE A 2 0.62 15.45 9.30
C ILE A 2 1.69 16.05 8.38
N LEU A 3 2.06 15.35 7.30
CA LEU A 3 3.08 15.81 6.35
C LEU A 3 2.35 16.31 5.11
N TYR A 4 2.48 17.60 4.82
CA TYR A 4 1.86 18.22 3.65
C TYR A 4 2.94 18.50 2.60
N LEU A 5 2.88 17.81 1.46
CA LEU A 5 3.78 18.01 0.31
C LEU A 5 2.94 18.42 -0.90
N LYS A 6 3.25 19.56 -1.49
CA LYS A 6 2.60 19.99 -2.74
C LYS A 6 3.19 19.21 -3.93
N PRO A 7 2.37 18.83 -4.92
CA PRO A 7 2.86 18.21 -6.15
C PRO A 7 3.75 19.18 -6.95
N PRO A 8 4.64 18.69 -7.83
CA PRO A 8 4.85 17.28 -8.20
C PRO A 8 5.60 16.48 -7.11
N TRP A 9 5.18 15.24 -6.87
CA TRP A 9 5.80 14.38 -5.85
C TRP A 9 6.95 13.57 -6.44
N THR A 10 8.12 13.67 -5.82
CA THR A 10 9.27 12.80 -6.10
C THR A 10 9.18 11.50 -5.30
N LEU A 11 9.97 10.49 -5.66
CA LEU A 11 10.09 9.26 -4.86
C LEU A 11 10.49 9.56 -3.41
N ALA A 12 11.40 10.52 -3.20
CA ALA A 12 11.82 10.95 -1.87
C ALA A 12 10.67 11.56 -1.06
N ASN A 13 9.81 12.35 -1.71
CA ASN A 13 8.61 12.90 -1.09
C ASN A 13 7.66 11.78 -0.64
N LEU A 14 7.44 10.77 -1.50
CA LEU A 14 6.57 9.63 -1.20
C LEU A 14 7.12 8.75 -0.08
N LEU A 15 8.39 8.34 -0.14
CA LEU A 15 9.01 7.51 0.89
C LEU A 15 9.05 8.22 2.25
N LYS A 16 9.26 9.54 2.27
CA LYS A 16 9.15 10.35 3.50
C LYS A 16 7.73 10.35 4.06
N CYS A 17 6.73 10.45 3.18
CA CYS A 17 5.31 10.39 3.55
C CYS A 17 4.96 9.01 4.15
N TYR A 18 5.34 7.93 3.48
CA TYR A 18 5.16 6.56 3.96
C TYR A 18 5.81 6.36 5.31
N LYS A 19 7.09 6.73 5.48
CA LYS A 19 7.79 6.60 6.75
C LYS A 19 7.06 7.29 7.91
N LYS A 20 6.54 8.51 7.69
CA LYS A 20 5.89 9.27 8.77
C LYS A 20 4.49 8.76 9.10
N HIS A 21 3.76 8.24 8.11
CA HIS A 21 2.34 7.89 8.26
C HIS A 21 2.06 6.40 8.11
N TRP A 22 3.08 5.55 8.10
CA TRP A 22 2.91 4.11 7.88
C TRP A 22 1.95 3.51 8.90
N MET A 23 2.24 3.64 10.19
CA MET A 23 1.43 3.00 11.23
C MET A 23 0.01 3.56 11.34
N ALA A 24 -0.16 4.85 11.04
CA ALA A 24 -1.40 5.58 11.24
C ALA A 24 -2.30 5.64 9.99
N VAL A 25 -1.79 5.31 8.80
CA VAL A 25 -2.55 5.43 7.54
C VAL A 25 -2.33 4.20 6.67
N PHE A 26 -1.13 3.99 6.15
CA PHE A 26 -0.89 2.96 5.14
C PHE A 26 -0.93 1.54 5.72
N GLY A 27 -0.61 1.38 7.00
CA GLY A 27 -0.58 0.13 7.74
C GLY A 27 -1.95 -0.46 8.03
N TYR A 28 -3.04 0.22 7.67
CA TYR A 28 -4.39 -0.33 7.63
C TYR A 28 -4.68 -1.06 6.31
N VAL A 29 -3.97 -0.70 5.24
CA VAL A 29 -4.15 -1.25 3.88
C VAL A 29 -3.08 -2.29 3.56
N VAL A 30 -1.84 -2.02 3.97
CA VAL A 30 -0.64 -2.81 3.68
C VAL A 30 -0.04 -3.33 4.99
N PRO A 31 0.57 -4.54 5.03
CA PRO A 31 1.13 -5.10 6.27
C PRO A 31 2.09 -4.16 6.98
N ARG A 32 1.85 -3.92 8.28
CA ARG A 32 2.68 -3.04 9.11
C ARG A 32 4.15 -3.47 9.20
N SER A 33 4.42 -4.76 9.02
CA SER A 33 5.76 -5.34 8.98
C SER A 33 6.65 -4.77 7.86
N LEU A 34 6.07 -4.18 6.80
CA LEU A 34 6.82 -3.54 5.73
C LEU A 34 7.34 -2.13 6.08
N LEU A 35 7.21 -1.67 7.32
CA LEU A 35 7.84 -0.41 7.74
C LEU A 35 9.37 -0.47 7.54
N SER A 36 10.00 -1.59 7.89
CA SER A 36 11.45 -1.79 7.71
C SER A 36 11.87 -1.70 6.25
N THR A 37 11.05 -2.22 5.34
CA THR A 37 11.21 -2.07 3.88
C THR A 37 11.25 -0.61 3.48
N ILE A 38 10.31 0.21 3.97
CA ILE A 38 10.25 1.64 3.64
C ILE A 38 11.44 2.40 4.22
N GLU A 39 11.82 2.10 5.45
CA GLU A 39 12.99 2.70 6.09
C GLU A 39 14.28 2.37 5.35
N CYS A 40 14.42 1.13 4.89
CA CYS A 40 15.53 0.69 4.06
C CYS A 40 15.59 1.46 2.74
N LEU A 41 14.47 1.55 2.01
CA LEU A 41 14.39 2.26 0.74
C LEU A 41 14.68 3.76 0.92
N TYR A 42 14.08 4.40 1.92
CA TYR A 42 14.31 5.82 2.22
C TYR A 42 15.79 6.08 2.55
N LYS A 43 16.41 5.23 3.36
CA LYS A 43 17.82 5.38 3.76
C LYS A 43 18.74 5.34 2.54
N HIS A 44 18.53 4.47 1.57
CA HIS A 44 19.50 4.30 0.47
C HIS A 44 19.14 5.11 -0.77
N LEU A 45 17.86 5.28 -1.10
CA LEU A 45 17.43 5.99 -2.30
C LEU A 45 17.35 7.51 -2.11
N CYS A 46 17.21 7.99 -0.86
CA CYS A 46 16.96 9.42 -0.60
C CYS A 46 18.09 10.14 0.15
N THR A 47 19.12 9.43 0.64
CA THR A 47 20.24 10.06 1.37
C THR A 47 21.50 10.30 0.53
N GLY A 48 21.43 10.05 -0.78
CA GLY A 48 22.50 10.38 -1.74
C GLY A 48 23.78 9.57 -1.58
N LYS A 49 23.74 8.44 -0.86
CA LYS A 49 24.90 7.57 -0.68
C LYS A 49 25.10 6.68 -1.91
N THR A 50 26.36 6.43 -2.25
CA THR A 50 26.72 5.44 -3.26
C THR A 50 26.26 4.06 -2.81
N VAL A 51 25.56 3.34 -3.69
CA VAL A 51 25.00 2.02 -3.41
C VAL A 51 25.92 0.99 -4.04
N ASP A 52 26.47 0.08 -3.22
CA ASP A 52 27.24 -1.04 -3.74
C ASP A 52 26.35 -2.14 -4.36
N SER A 53 26.95 -3.06 -5.13
CA SER A 53 26.23 -4.14 -5.82
C SER A 53 25.41 -5.05 -4.89
N SER A 54 25.84 -5.27 -3.65
CA SER A 54 25.07 -6.04 -2.67
C SER A 54 23.85 -5.27 -2.17
N THR A 55 24.01 -3.96 -1.94
CA THR A 55 22.93 -3.07 -1.53
C THR A 55 21.90 -2.92 -2.65
N VAL A 56 22.29 -2.88 -3.92
CA VAL A 56 21.34 -2.90 -5.06
C VAL A 56 20.41 -4.11 -4.99
N GLY A 57 20.94 -5.31 -4.71
CA GLY A 57 20.13 -6.52 -4.57
C GLY A 57 19.10 -6.42 -3.44
N ILE A 58 19.51 -5.88 -2.29
CA ILE A 58 18.61 -5.62 -1.16
C ILE A 58 17.52 -4.62 -1.57
N LEU A 59 17.87 -3.51 -2.24
CA LEU A 59 16.90 -2.49 -2.63
C LEU A 59 15.88 -3.00 -3.63
N LEU A 60 16.29 -3.85 -4.58
CA LEU A 60 15.36 -4.47 -5.52
C LEU A 60 14.42 -5.43 -4.80
N GLN A 61 14.92 -6.22 -3.86
CA GLN A 61 14.10 -7.14 -3.07
C GLN A 61 13.11 -6.39 -2.17
N GLU A 62 13.53 -5.30 -1.52
CA GLU A 62 12.65 -4.46 -0.70
C GLU A 62 11.61 -3.73 -1.56
N SER A 63 12.00 -3.19 -2.72
CA SER A 63 11.08 -2.57 -3.68
C SER A 63 10.03 -3.56 -4.17
N LYS A 64 10.44 -4.81 -4.45
CA LYS A 64 9.56 -5.88 -4.89
C LYS A 64 8.51 -6.22 -3.83
N LYS A 65 8.89 -6.33 -2.56
CA LYS A 65 7.94 -6.55 -1.44
C LYS A 65 6.90 -5.44 -1.36
N LEU A 66 7.34 -4.18 -1.46
CA LEU A 66 6.46 -3.02 -1.39
C LEU A 66 5.47 -3.00 -2.56
N LEU A 67 5.97 -3.14 -3.79
CA LEU A 67 5.15 -3.17 -5.00
C LEU A 67 4.13 -4.31 -4.96
N HIS A 68 4.56 -5.53 -4.61
CA HIS A 68 3.65 -6.67 -4.47
C HIS A 68 2.52 -6.39 -3.48
N ALA A 69 2.85 -5.80 -2.33
CA ALA A 69 1.87 -5.55 -1.29
C ALA A 69 0.80 -4.53 -1.74
N PHE A 70 1.19 -3.48 -2.49
CA PHE A 70 0.23 -2.56 -3.09
C PHE A 70 -0.53 -3.17 -4.28
N SER A 71 0.13 -3.93 -5.15
CA SER A 71 -0.52 -4.63 -6.29
C SER A 71 -1.59 -5.60 -5.83
N SER A 72 -1.43 -6.21 -4.65
CA SER A 72 -2.44 -7.12 -4.07
C SER A 72 -3.74 -6.42 -3.67
N ARG A 73 -3.74 -5.08 -3.59
CA ARG A 73 -4.89 -4.27 -3.19
C ARG A 73 -5.57 -3.57 -4.35
N SER A 74 -4.79 -3.12 -5.33
CA SER A 74 -5.29 -2.50 -6.55
C SER A 74 -4.25 -2.64 -7.65
N ASP A 75 -4.72 -2.78 -8.89
CA ASP A 75 -3.87 -2.88 -10.07
C ASP A 75 -3.34 -1.51 -10.54
N TYR A 76 -3.93 -0.40 -10.08
CA TYR A 76 -3.66 0.97 -10.54
C TYR A 76 -3.52 1.03 -12.07
N ASN A 77 -4.54 0.55 -12.79
CA ASN A 77 -4.57 0.47 -14.26
C ASN A 77 -3.40 -0.36 -14.84
N GLY A 78 -2.95 -1.37 -14.11
CA GLY A 78 -1.84 -2.25 -14.50
C GLY A 78 -0.44 -1.67 -14.24
N VAL A 79 -0.32 -0.43 -13.80
CA VAL A 79 0.98 0.23 -13.57
C VAL A 79 1.77 -0.48 -12.47
N LEU A 80 1.11 -0.87 -11.38
CA LEU A 80 1.79 -1.56 -10.27
C LEU A 80 2.24 -2.98 -10.64
N PRO A 81 1.39 -3.85 -11.24
CA PRO A 81 1.83 -5.13 -11.78
C PRO A 81 2.99 -5.03 -12.76
N GLN A 82 2.97 -4.04 -13.66
CA GLN A 82 4.05 -3.81 -14.62
C GLN A 82 5.35 -3.43 -13.91
N ALA A 83 5.32 -2.47 -12.98
CA ALA A 83 6.48 -2.08 -12.20
C ALA A 83 7.05 -3.25 -11.39
N TYR A 84 6.19 -4.08 -10.81
CA TYR A 84 6.60 -5.30 -10.09
C TYR A 84 7.31 -6.31 -11.01
N ALA A 85 6.81 -6.50 -12.22
CA ALA A 85 7.41 -7.41 -13.20
C ALA A 85 8.81 -6.92 -13.63
N GLU A 86 8.96 -5.64 -13.92
CA GLU A 86 10.25 -5.05 -14.31
C GLU A 86 11.29 -5.12 -13.18
N VAL A 87 10.89 -4.78 -11.94
CA VAL A 87 11.79 -4.91 -10.77
C VAL A 87 12.17 -6.37 -10.52
N SER A 88 11.25 -7.31 -10.73
CA SER A 88 11.52 -8.75 -10.59
C SER A 88 12.50 -9.25 -11.66
N LYS A 89 12.34 -8.79 -12.90
CA LYS A 89 13.27 -9.10 -14.00
C LYS A 89 14.66 -8.56 -13.70
N LEU A 90 14.76 -7.30 -13.27
CA LEU A 90 16.03 -6.68 -12.90
C LEU A 90 16.73 -7.41 -11.74
N TYR A 91 15.97 -7.81 -10.71
CA TYR A 91 16.51 -8.60 -9.60
C TYR A 91 17.06 -9.95 -10.07
N GLN A 92 16.36 -10.62 -11.00
CA GLN A 92 16.79 -11.91 -11.54
C GLN A 92 18.07 -11.77 -12.40
N THR A 93 18.12 -10.77 -13.29
CA THR A 93 19.32 -10.47 -14.09
C THR A 93 20.52 -10.14 -13.20
N LEU A 94 20.32 -9.40 -12.11
CA LEU A 94 21.40 -9.11 -11.16
C LEU A 94 21.95 -10.39 -10.50
N ARG A 95 21.09 -11.35 -10.16
CA ARG A 95 21.53 -12.64 -9.62
C ARG A 95 22.28 -13.47 -10.64
N GLU A 96 21.85 -13.47 -11.89
CA GLU A 96 22.52 -14.19 -12.99
C GLU A 96 23.90 -13.62 -13.28
N VAL A 97 24.04 -12.29 -13.39
CA VAL A 97 25.34 -11.63 -13.59
C VAL A 97 26.30 -11.94 -12.45
N ARG A 98 25.81 -11.93 -11.21
CA ARG A 98 26.62 -12.31 -10.04
C ARG A 98 27.02 -13.79 -10.08
N GLY A 99 26.12 -14.68 -10.45
CA GLY A 99 26.40 -16.11 -10.58
C GLY A 99 27.36 -16.43 -11.73
N ALA A 100 27.30 -15.67 -12.83
CA ALA A 100 28.21 -15.80 -13.97
C ALA A 100 29.62 -15.31 -13.64
N LEU A 101 29.76 -14.17 -12.93
CA LEU A 101 31.06 -13.65 -12.49
C LEU A 101 31.80 -14.63 -11.58
N VAL A 102 31.08 -15.26 -10.65
CA VAL A 102 31.65 -16.29 -9.74
C VAL A 102 32.13 -17.52 -10.51
N ARG A 103 31.49 -17.84 -11.65
CA ARG A 103 31.89 -18.98 -12.50
C ARG A 103 33.08 -18.65 -13.40
N SER A 104 33.29 -17.37 -13.75
CA SER A 104 34.42 -16.92 -14.58
C SER A 104 35.73 -16.74 -13.80
N ASP A 105 35.67 -16.46 -12.49
CA ASP A 105 36.86 -16.36 -11.63
C ASP A 105 37.36 -17.71 -11.09
N SER A 106 36.63 -18.80 -11.33
CA SER A 106 36.92 -20.14 -10.80
C SER A 106 37.67 -21.08 -11.76
N GLU A 107 38.18 -20.60 -12.89
CA GLU A 107 39.03 -21.38 -13.79
C GLU A 107 40.52 -21.15 -13.49
N GLN A 108 40.96 -21.54 -12.30
CA GLN A 108 42.35 -22.00 -12.05
C GLN A 108 42.43 -22.81 -10.75
N ASP A 109 42.76 -24.09 -10.94
CA ASP A 109 43.39 -25.05 -10.02
C ASP A 109 42.51 -25.91 -9.06
N LEU A 110 42.35 -27.18 -9.48
CA LEU A 110 42.33 -28.47 -8.76
C LEU A 110 41.31 -28.68 -7.61
N SER A 111 40.30 -29.54 -7.80
CA SER A 111 40.32 -31.01 -7.65
C SER A 111 39.93 -31.49 -6.25
N GLU A 112 38.79 -32.18 -6.20
CA GLU A 112 38.31 -33.12 -5.18
C GLU A 112 38.14 -32.58 -3.74
N ASP A 113 36.90 -32.21 -3.38
CA ASP A 113 36.10 -33.12 -2.55
C ASP A 113 34.61 -32.77 -2.55
N ILE A 114 33.82 -33.81 -2.71
CA ILE A 114 32.36 -33.79 -2.64
C ILE A 114 31.96 -33.71 -1.17
N MET A 115 31.28 -32.64 -0.76
CA MET A 115 30.32 -32.73 0.34
C MET A 115 29.01 -32.06 -0.05
N VAL A 116 28.14 -32.90 -0.64
CA VAL A 116 26.70 -32.74 -0.62
C VAL A 116 26.25 -32.54 0.84
N LEU A 117 25.59 -31.42 1.13
CA LEU A 117 24.59 -31.35 2.19
C LEU A 117 23.24 -31.04 1.54
N SER A 118 22.76 -32.05 0.81
CA SER A 118 21.34 -32.28 0.55
C SER A 118 21.00 -33.57 1.28
N GLU A 119 20.25 -33.45 2.36
CA GLU A 119 19.32 -34.42 2.94
C GLU A 119 18.80 -33.83 4.26
N ASN A 120 17.63 -34.13 4.78
CA ASN A 120 16.30 -34.41 4.27
C ASN A 120 15.42 -34.45 5.53
N ALA A 121 14.18 -33.97 5.39
CA ALA A 121 13.01 -34.25 6.21
C ALA A 121 13.15 -35.22 7.41
N VAL A 122 12.81 -34.73 8.61
CA VAL A 122 11.93 -35.47 9.52
C VAL A 122 10.72 -34.58 9.85
N CYS A 123 9.57 -35.21 9.70
CA CYS A 123 8.24 -34.68 9.88
C CYS A 123 7.91 -34.66 11.39
N GLU A 124 7.54 -33.50 11.95
CA GLU A 124 6.66 -33.47 13.12
C GLU A 124 5.45 -32.59 12.84
N LYS A 125 4.31 -33.25 12.91
CA LYS A 125 2.94 -32.76 12.74
C LYS A 125 2.42 -32.33 14.11
N MET A 126 1.64 -31.23 14.13
CA MET A 126 0.82 -30.73 15.25
C MET A 126 1.67 -30.16 16.42
N GLU A 127 1.37 -29.02 17.05
CA GLU A 127 0.10 -28.41 17.42
C GLU A 127 0.17 -26.86 17.40
N ALA A 128 -0.97 -26.22 17.22
CA ALA A 128 -1.14 -24.78 17.39
C ALA A 128 -0.99 -24.40 18.87
N MET A 129 0.03 -23.60 19.22
CA MET A 129 0.15 -23.01 20.55
C MET A 129 -0.25 -21.54 20.50
N THR A 130 -1.46 -21.28 20.99
CA THR A 130 -1.96 -19.99 21.46
C THR A 130 -1.02 -19.41 22.53
N PRO A 131 -0.73 -18.09 22.54
CA PRO A 131 -0.12 -17.49 23.72
C PRO A 131 -1.18 -17.33 24.80
N ASN A 132 -1.06 -18.20 25.81
CA ASN A 132 -1.74 -18.15 27.09
C ASN A 132 -1.41 -16.82 27.79
N LEU A 133 -2.43 -15.96 27.96
CA LEU A 133 -2.40 -14.84 28.89
C LEU A 133 -3.41 -15.17 30.00
N GLN A 134 -2.98 -15.91 31.01
CA GLN A 134 -3.79 -16.19 32.19
C GLN A 134 -2.96 -15.93 33.45
N ASN A 135 -3.22 -14.81 34.11
CA ASN A 135 -4.08 -14.77 35.30
C ASN A 135 -3.79 -13.49 36.10
N CYS A 136 -4.74 -12.56 36.14
CA CYS A 136 -4.88 -11.63 37.26
C CYS A 136 -6.38 -11.42 37.48
N GLU A 137 -6.93 -12.35 38.24
CA GLU A 137 -8.18 -12.37 39.00
C GLU A 137 -9.48 -11.85 38.36
N GLU A 138 -10.42 -12.80 38.29
CA GLU A 138 -11.84 -12.61 38.01
C GLU A 138 -12.50 -11.59 38.96
N LYS A 139 -13.09 -10.55 38.37
CA LYS A 139 -14.44 -10.11 38.77
C LYS A 139 -15.33 -10.05 37.53
N LYS A 140 -16.26 -11.01 37.47
CA LYS A 140 -17.40 -11.12 36.54
C LYS A 140 -17.94 -9.76 36.10
N LEU A 141 -18.14 -9.57 34.78
CA LEU A 141 -19.36 -8.98 34.17
C LEU A 141 -19.30 -9.01 32.62
N HIS A 142 -20.25 -9.76 32.04
CA HIS A 142 -20.92 -9.66 30.71
C HIS A 142 -20.17 -9.83 29.36
N PRO A 143 -20.63 -10.73 28.45
CA PRO A 143 -20.10 -10.90 27.08
C PRO A 143 -20.69 -9.95 26.01
N SER A 144 -21.52 -8.97 26.35
CA SER A 144 -22.36 -8.25 25.37
C SER A 144 -21.72 -7.04 24.66
N PHE A 145 -20.48 -6.66 24.99
CA PHE A 145 -19.90 -5.40 24.50
C PHE A 145 -19.14 -5.48 23.17
N ASN A 146 -18.52 -6.62 22.83
CA ASN A 146 -17.63 -6.70 21.66
C ASN A 146 -18.39 -6.76 20.32
N VAL A 147 -19.56 -7.40 20.27
CA VAL A 147 -20.37 -7.52 19.03
C VAL A 147 -20.98 -6.17 18.63
N ALA A 148 -21.35 -5.35 19.60
CA ALA A 148 -21.91 -4.01 19.35
C ALA A 148 -20.86 -3.04 18.80
N GLN A 149 -19.59 -3.20 19.18
CA GLN A 149 -18.51 -2.33 18.75
C GLN A 149 -18.09 -2.59 17.29
N GLU A 150 -18.00 -3.86 16.88
CA GLU A 150 -17.69 -4.25 15.49
C GLU A 150 -18.72 -3.67 14.52
N ASN A 151 -20.02 -3.82 14.86
CA ASN A 151 -21.13 -3.29 14.07
C ASN A 151 -21.07 -1.77 13.95
N ARG A 152 -20.76 -1.06 15.05
CA ARG A 152 -20.60 0.40 15.04
C ARG A 152 -19.49 0.87 14.11
N HIS A 153 -18.36 0.16 14.06
CA HIS A 153 -17.27 0.53 13.15
C HIS A 153 -17.66 0.31 11.69
N GLN A 154 -18.35 -0.79 11.38
CA GLN A 154 -18.85 -1.08 10.04
C GLN A 154 -19.89 -0.05 9.58
N GLU A 155 -20.82 0.34 10.45
CA GLU A 155 -21.79 1.41 10.18
C GLU A 155 -21.10 2.74 9.87
N ILE A 156 -20.09 3.13 10.68
CA ILE A 156 -19.31 4.36 10.43
C ILE A 156 -18.59 4.28 9.08
N TRP A 157 -17.98 3.14 8.74
CA TRP A 157 -17.31 2.94 7.47
C TRP A 157 -18.28 3.01 6.28
N SER A 158 -19.46 2.38 6.38
CA SER A 158 -20.49 2.44 5.35
C SER A 158 -21.00 3.85 5.11
N VAL A 159 -21.17 4.67 6.17
CA VAL A 159 -21.54 6.09 6.02
C VAL A 159 -20.44 6.88 5.32
N LEU A 160 -19.18 6.71 5.73
CA LEU A 160 -18.04 7.41 5.10
C LEU A 160 -17.85 7.01 3.64
N GLU A 161 -17.98 5.72 3.34
CA GLU A 161 -17.91 5.19 1.98
C GLU A 161 -19.06 5.71 1.12
N GLY A 162 -20.28 5.77 1.65
CA GLY A 162 -21.43 6.39 1.00
C GLY A 162 -21.16 7.86 0.64
N VAL A 163 -20.70 8.65 1.60
CA VAL A 163 -20.32 10.07 1.38
C VAL A 163 -19.28 10.20 0.29
N TRP A 164 -18.21 9.41 0.37
CA TRP A 164 -17.12 9.46 -0.60
C TRP A 164 -17.58 9.09 -2.01
N ASN A 165 -18.39 8.04 -2.15
CA ASN A 165 -18.93 7.61 -3.43
C ASN A 165 -19.87 8.65 -4.02
N THR A 166 -20.72 9.28 -3.20
CA THR A 166 -21.59 10.37 -3.63
C THR A 166 -20.80 11.60 -4.10
N ILE A 167 -19.80 12.03 -3.34
CA ILE A 167 -18.91 13.14 -3.74
C ILE A 167 -18.20 12.81 -5.05
N ASN A 168 -17.64 11.60 -5.17
CA ASN A 168 -16.93 11.16 -6.37
C ASN A 168 -17.84 11.15 -7.60
N LEU A 169 -19.05 10.57 -7.48
CA LEU A 169 -20.04 10.52 -8.56
C LEU A 169 -20.39 11.91 -9.09
N TYR A 170 -20.78 12.83 -8.19
CA TYR A 170 -21.15 14.18 -8.61
C TYR A 170 -19.95 15.00 -9.09
N SER A 171 -18.77 14.80 -8.51
CA SER A 171 -17.56 15.46 -8.99
C SER A 171 -17.23 15.09 -10.44
N ILE A 172 -17.36 13.80 -10.79
CA ILE A 172 -17.14 13.32 -12.15
C ILE A 172 -18.16 13.94 -13.11
N GLU A 173 -19.45 13.95 -12.75
CA GLU A 173 -20.52 14.54 -13.56
C GLU A 173 -20.29 16.04 -13.79
N ILE A 174 -19.92 16.78 -12.74
CA ILE A 174 -19.63 18.22 -12.81
C ILE A 174 -18.41 18.50 -13.69
N PHE A 175 -17.30 17.76 -13.50
CA PHE A 175 -16.08 17.99 -14.28
C PHE A 175 -16.22 17.58 -15.75
N GLN A 176 -17.06 16.59 -16.07
CA GLN A 176 -17.40 16.26 -17.45
C GLN A 176 -18.22 17.38 -18.12
N LYS A 177 -19.17 17.96 -17.40
CA LYS A 177 -20.00 19.08 -17.90
C LYS A 177 -19.22 20.40 -18.03
N LEU A 178 -18.10 20.52 -17.32
CA LEU A 178 -17.20 21.68 -17.34
C LEU A 178 -15.98 21.49 -18.28
N ASP A 179 -15.88 20.36 -19.01
CA ASP A 179 -14.75 20.11 -19.91
C ASP A 179 -14.67 21.19 -21.00
N PRO A 180 -13.59 22.00 -21.05
CA PRO A 180 -13.42 23.08 -22.02
C PRO A 180 -13.55 22.66 -23.49
N ASN A 181 -13.33 21.38 -23.79
CA ASN A 181 -13.44 20.84 -25.15
C ASN A 181 -14.90 20.66 -25.63
N THR A 182 -15.88 20.75 -24.72
CA THR A 182 -17.32 20.63 -25.04
C THR A 182 -18.06 21.98 -25.06
N VAL A 183 -17.38 23.08 -24.69
CA VAL A 183 -17.98 24.37 -24.32
C VAL A 183 -18.30 25.28 -25.53
N THR A 184 -18.03 24.87 -26.76
CA THR A 184 -18.07 25.79 -27.93
C THR A 184 -19.46 26.09 -28.50
N LEU A 185 -20.55 25.42 -28.08
CA LEU A 185 -21.91 25.74 -28.58
C LEU A 185 -23.06 25.71 -27.55
N THR A 186 -22.87 25.18 -26.33
CA THR A 186 -23.94 24.98 -25.32
C THR A 186 -23.49 25.33 -23.89
N ALA A 187 -22.52 26.23 -23.74
CA ALA A 187 -21.89 26.61 -22.46
C ALA A 187 -22.87 27.09 -21.37
N LYS A 188 -24.00 27.69 -21.76
CA LYS A 188 -24.95 28.27 -20.80
C LYS A 188 -25.77 27.21 -20.08
N SER A 189 -26.18 26.15 -20.78
CA SER A 189 -26.93 25.03 -20.19
C SER A 189 -26.02 24.08 -19.41
N SER A 190 -24.77 23.88 -19.83
CA SER A 190 -23.84 23.00 -19.09
C SER A 190 -23.44 23.58 -17.72
N PHE A 191 -23.30 24.90 -17.63
CA PHE A 191 -23.02 25.58 -16.37
C PHE A 191 -24.21 25.49 -15.39
N GLU A 192 -25.44 25.62 -15.89
CA GLU A 192 -26.66 25.51 -15.09
C GLU A 192 -26.86 24.07 -14.57
N GLU A 193 -26.55 23.06 -15.38
CA GLU A 193 -26.57 21.66 -14.96
C GLU A 193 -25.46 21.33 -13.95
N ALA A 194 -24.26 21.88 -14.11
CA ALA A 194 -23.16 21.72 -13.15
C ALA A 194 -23.50 22.38 -11.80
N PHE A 195 -24.12 23.56 -11.82
CA PHE A 195 -24.61 24.24 -10.62
C PHE A 195 -25.71 23.44 -9.92
N LEU A 196 -26.65 22.86 -10.67
CA LEU A 196 -27.68 21.98 -10.12
C LEU A 196 -27.09 20.71 -9.49
N GLY A 197 -26.04 20.14 -10.10
CA GLY A 197 -25.27 19.03 -9.52
C GLY A 197 -24.62 19.40 -8.19
N LEU A 198 -24.01 20.59 -8.10
CA LEU A 198 -23.43 21.11 -6.86
C LEU A 198 -24.49 21.33 -5.77
N GLN A 199 -25.68 21.83 -6.13
CA GLN A 199 -26.78 22.00 -5.18
C GLN A 199 -27.29 20.67 -4.63
N LYS A 200 -27.43 19.64 -5.48
CA LYS A 200 -27.81 18.29 -5.06
C LYS A 200 -26.77 17.67 -4.14
N LEU A 201 -25.48 17.85 -4.45
CA LEU A 201 -24.38 17.40 -3.60
C LEU A 201 -24.41 18.10 -2.23
N LEU A 202 -24.62 19.41 -2.20
CA LEU A 202 -24.73 20.18 -0.97
C LEU A 202 -25.90 19.69 -0.10
N ALA A 203 -27.06 19.40 -0.71
CA ALA A 203 -28.21 18.83 -0.01
C ALA A 203 -27.88 17.47 0.60
N ALA A 204 -27.33 16.54 -0.19
CA ALA A 204 -26.94 15.21 0.28
C ALA A 204 -25.92 15.27 1.44
N VAL A 205 -24.94 16.18 1.36
CA VAL A 205 -23.94 16.38 2.43
C VAL A 205 -24.58 16.95 3.70
N ASN A 206 -25.55 17.86 3.57
CA ASN A 206 -26.28 18.39 4.72
C ASN A 206 -27.18 17.33 5.37
N ASP A 207 -27.89 16.51 4.59
CA ASP A 207 -28.72 15.42 5.10
C ASP A 207 -27.88 14.40 5.88
N ILE A 208 -26.70 14.07 5.36
CA ILE A 208 -25.75 13.19 6.05
C ILE A 208 -25.22 13.85 7.32
N ARG A 209 -24.90 15.16 7.28
CA ARG A 209 -24.47 15.91 8.47
C ARG A 209 -25.55 15.91 9.56
N GLU A 210 -26.81 16.11 9.19
CA GLU A 210 -27.95 16.05 10.12
C GLU A 210 -28.17 14.64 10.65
N GLY A 211 -28.05 13.61 9.81
CA GLY A 211 -28.11 12.21 10.22
C GLY A 211 -27.02 11.80 11.20
N ILE A 212 -25.83 12.38 11.09
CA ILE A 212 -24.71 12.16 12.02
C ILE A 212 -24.87 12.97 13.33
N SER A 213 -25.61 14.08 13.29
CA SER A 213 -25.78 14.98 14.45
C SER A 213 -26.98 14.62 15.36
N ARG A 214 -27.80 13.63 14.98
CA ARG A 214 -28.87 13.04 15.80
C ARG A 214 -28.35 11.87 16.61
#